data_AF-A0A561T2W3-F1
#
_entry.id   AF-A0A561T2W3-F1
#
_cell.length_a   1.000
_cell.length_b   1.000
_cell.length_c   1.000
_cell.angle_alpha   90.00
_cell.angle_beta   90.00
_cell.angle_gamma   90.00
#
_symmetry.space_group_name_H-M   'P 1'
#
loop_
_entity.id
_entity.type
_entity.pdbx_description
1 polymer ?
#
loop_
_entity_poly.entity_id
_entity_poly.type
_entity_poly.pdbx_seq_one_letter_code
_entity_poly.pdbx_strand_id
1 'polypeptide(L)'
;MDEDLHERGRSAYRQREWAGAYELLTAADRTSPLAPDDLELLTTSAYLVGHDDVGDDLAARAYRELVREEPTRAARHAFWLGMHLLLRGEPARGGGWLARARRLVDEAGRECVEQGYLLVPDALQRLGEGDAEAARACSERAAAIGERFDEPDLQALGRLCVGQALISAGDTTQALALLDEVMVAVTADEVSPIVAGIVYCAVIEACQEVFELRRAQEWTAALSHWCASQPDLVPYRGQCMVHRAEIMLVHGAWPDALDEARRACDQLSGHPAAGAAFYQLAELHRLHGSFDAAEDAYRRASRWIPEPQPGLALLRTAQGQADAAAAMLRPVLEEAVGFVARTRLLAAHVEVVIAAGDAASARVSADELRAIADDVGAPLLRAMALHATGAVLVAEQDPGAWEVLRRAWRAWQELDAPYEAARVRVQMGLACLQRRDPDSAEMEFDAARLVFEGLGAAPDVLRLQTLSRAPATGLLTAREAQVLRLVATGMTNRAVAAELFLSEKTVARHVSNIFTKLGVSSRAAATAYAYEHRLV
;
A
#
# COMPACT_ATOMS: atom_id res chain seq x y z
N MET A 1 3.06 -7.89 -52.35
CA MET A 1 4.04 -7.68 -51.26
C MET A 1 3.39 -6.81 -50.21
N ASP A 2 2.77 -5.68 -50.59
CA ASP A 2 2.03 -4.82 -49.66
C ASP A 2 0.84 -5.54 -49.01
N GLU A 3 -0.03 -6.22 -49.78
CA GLU A 3 -1.17 -6.98 -49.24
C GLU A 3 -0.76 -8.09 -48.24
N ASP A 4 0.46 -8.63 -48.37
CA ASP A 4 1.05 -9.57 -47.41
C ASP A 4 1.43 -8.89 -46.09
N LEU A 5 1.92 -7.64 -46.13
CA LEU A 5 2.27 -6.86 -44.93
C LEU A 5 1.02 -6.46 -44.12
N HIS A 6 -0.05 -6.03 -44.80
CA HIS A 6 -1.31 -5.69 -44.13
C HIS A 6 -1.89 -6.88 -43.37
N GLU A 7 -2.04 -8.04 -44.02
CA GLU A 7 -2.63 -9.21 -43.37
C GLU A 7 -1.73 -9.78 -42.27
N ARG A 8 -0.41 -9.77 -42.45
CA ARG A 8 0.53 -10.16 -41.40
C ARG A 8 0.47 -9.20 -40.20
N GLY A 9 0.36 -7.90 -40.44
CA GLY A 9 0.18 -6.90 -39.38
C GLY A 9 -1.11 -7.11 -38.59
N ARG A 10 -2.23 -7.34 -39.28
CA ARG A 10 -3.52 -7.70 -38.65
C ARG A 10 -3.44 -9.02 -37.87
N SER A 11 -2.74 -10.01 -38.41
CA SER A 11 -2.55 -11.29 -37.74
C SER A 11 -1.72 -11.15 -36.47
N ALA A 12 -0.62 -10.40 -36.51
CA ALA A 12 0.21 -10.09 -35.35
C ALA A 12 -0.62 -9.36 -34.28
N TYR A 13 -1.45 -8.38 -34.68
CA TYR A 13 -2.36 -7.69 -33.77
C TYR A 13 -3.34 -8.65 -33.07
N ARG A 14 -4.00 -9.54 -33.82
CA ARG A 14 -4.93 -10.54 -33.26
C ARG A 14 -4.23 -11.52 -32.30
N GLN A 15 -2.95 -11.78 -32.51
CA GLN A 15 -2.11 -12.63 -31.67
C GLN A 15 -1.48 -11.88 -30.48
N ARG A 16 -1.77 -10.58 -30.33
CA ARG A 16 -1.20 -9.69 -29.30
C ARG A 16 0.32 -9.55 -29.39
N GLU A 17 0.88 -9.75 -30.58
CA GLU A 17 2.29 -9.49 -30.90
C GLU A 17 2.46 -8.00 -31.24
N TRP A 18 2.33 -7.15 -30.22
CA TRP A 18 2.19 -5.69 -30.40
C TRP A 18 3.35 -5.05 -31.15
N ALA A 19 4.60 -5.45 -30.85
CA ALA A 19 5.77 -4.94 -31.57
C ALA A 19 5.76 -5.38 -33.04
N GLY A 20 5.42 -6.64 -33.31
CA GLY A 20 5.29 -7.16 -34.67
C GLY A 20 4.19 -6.46 -35.46
N ALA A 21 3.03 -6.22 -34.83
CA ALA A 21 1.92 -5.48 -35.44
C ALA A 21 2.33 -4.04 -35.77
N TYR A 22 2.97 -3.35 -34.82
CA TYR A 22 3.50 -1.99 -35.02
C TYR A 22 4.49 -1.93 -36.18
N GLU A 23 5.49 -2.82 -36.21
CA GLU A 23 6.51 -2.84 -37.25
C GLU A 23 5.93 -3.13 -38.64
N LEU A 24 5.07 -4.14 -38.75
CA LEU A 24 4.47 -4.57 -40.02
C LEU A 24 3.50 -3.51 -40.58
N LEU A 25 2.63 -2.95 -39.75
CA LEU A 25 1.69 -1.91 -40.17
C LEU A 25 2.40 -0.59 -40.47
N THR A 26 3.47 -0.25 -39.73
CA THR A 26 4.33 0.91 -40.07
C THR A 26 5.01 0.71 -41.42
N ALA A 27 5.49 -0.51 -41.71
CA ALA A 27 6.09 -0.81 -43.01
C ALA A 27 5.07 -0.72 -44.15
N ALA A 28 3.85 -1.22 -43.94
CA ALA A 28 2.74 -1.10 -44.89
C ALA A 28 2.34 0.36 -45.14
N ASP A 29 2.27 1.20 -44.09
CA ASP A 29 1.94 2.62 -44.22
C ASP A 29 2.98 3.41 -45.04
N ARG A 30 4.25 2.98 -45.02
CA ARG A 30 5.32 3.59 -45.82
C ARG A 30 5.22 3.26 -47.31
N THR A 31 4.65 2.10 -47.66
CA THR A 31 4.46 1.70 -49.07
C THR A 31 3.18 2.30 -49.64
N SER A 32 2.11 2.30 -48.87
CA SER A 32 0.81 2.85 -49.24
C SER A 32 0.05 3.33 -48.00
N PRO A 33 -0.65 4.49 -48.06
CA PRO A 33 -1.45 4.95 -46.92
C PRO A 33 -2.42 3.87 -46.44
N LEU A 34 -2.41 3.60 -45.12
CA LEU A 34 -3.32 2.63 -44.52
C LEU A 34 -4.78 3.06 -44.63
N ALA A 35 -5.67 2.08 -44.78
CA ALA A 35 -7.09 2.30 -44.59
C ALA A 35 -7.39 2.64 -43.10
N PRO A 36 -8.50 3.33 -42.79
CA PRO A 36 -8.84 3.72 -41.41
C PRO A 36 -8.79 2.58 -40.40
N ASP A 37 -9.25 1.38 -40.76
CA ASP A 37 -9.22 0.19 -39.90
C ASP A 37 -7.78 -0.20 -39.53
N ASP A 38 -6.86 -0.24 -40.50
CA ASP A 38 -5.46 -0.60 -40.24
C ASP A 38 -4.72 0.51 -39.50
N LEU A 39 -5.10 1.77 -39.74
CA LEU A 39 -4.56 2.91 -39.02
C LEU A 39 -4.96 2.89 -37.54
N GLU A 40 -6.17 2.44 -37.22
CA GLU A 40 -6.62 2.19 -35.85
C GLU A 40 -5.77 1.12 -35.16
N LEU A 41 -5.56 -0.02 -35.83
CA LEU A 41 -4.68 -1.09 -35.31
C LEU A 41 -3.25 -0.61 -35.08
N LEU A 42 -2.69 0.17 -36.01
CA LEU A 42 -1.36 0.74 -35.89
C LEU A 42 -1.28 1.75 -34.73
N THR A 43 -2.31 2.59 -34.56
CA THR A 43 -2.40 3.55 -33.45
C THR A 43 -2.40 2.84 -32.11
N THR A 44 -3.25 1.82 -31.95
CA THR A 44 -3.29 1.00 -30.72
C THR A 44 -1.98 0.27 -30.48
N SER A 45 -1.38 -0.33 -31.52
CA SER A 45 -0.10 -1.04 -31.39
C SER A 45 1.01 -0.09 -30.95
N ALA A 46 1.11 1.10 -31.56
CA ALA A 46 2.08 2.13 -31.20
C ALA A 46 1.96 2.53 -29.72
N TYR A 47 0.72 2.75 -29.24
CA TYR A 47 0.46 3.03 -27.83
C TYR A 47 0.90 1.87 -26.92
N LEU A 48 0.50 0.63 -27.24
CA LEU A 48 0.79 -0.54 -26.41
C LEU A 48 2.28 -0.87 -26.32
N VAL A 49 3.11 -0.45 -27.29
CA VAL A 49 4.58 -0.61 -27.23
C VAL A 49 5.31 0.65 -26.74
N GLY A 50 4.58 1.68 -26.29
CA GLY A 50 5.16 2.89 -25.68
C GLY A 50 5.69 3.93 -26.67
N HIS A 51 5.26 3.89 -27.94
CA HIS A 51 5.54 4.92 -28.93
C HIS A 51 4.47 6.02 -28.92
N ASP A 52 4.28 6.66 -27.75
CA ASP A 52 3.19 7.61 -27.51
C ASP A 52 3.11 8.76 -28.52
N ASP A 53 4.24 9.42 -28.82
CA ASP A 53 4.27 10.54 -29.77
C ASP A 53 3.85 10.11 -31.18
N VAL A 54 4.26 8.91 -31.60
CA VAL A 54 3.87 8.34 -32.90
C VAL A 54 2.39 7.97 -32.88
N GLY A 55 1.91 7.36 -31.79
CA GLY A 55 0.50 7.05 -31.59
C GLY A 55 -0.39 8.30 -31.66
N ASP A 56 0.04 9.40 -31.04
CA ASP A 56 -0.67 10.68 -31.06
C ASP A 56 -0.81 11.23 -32.50
N ASP A 57 0.28 11.21 -33.26
CA ASP A 57 0.31 11.67 -34.65
C ASP A 57 -0.58 10.82 -35.56
N LEU A 58 -0.58 9.49 -35.34
CA LEU A 58 -1.43 8.54 -36.07
C LEU A 58 -2.91 8.74 -35.74
N ALA A 59 -3.26 8.89 -34.46
CA ALA A 59 -4.64 9.18 -34.04
C ALA A 59 -5.14 10.51 -34.62
N ALA A 60 -4.29 11.54 -34.62
CA ALA A 60 -4.61 12.83 -35.22
C ALA A 60 -4.75 12.74 -36.75
N ARG A 61 -4.02 11.83 -37.42
CA ARG A 61 -4.18 11.55 -38.85
C ARG A 61 -5.49 10.85 -39.14
N ALA A 62 -5.82 9.79 -38.40
CA ALA A 62 -7.10 9.07 -38.53
C ALA A 62 -8.28 10.02 -38.36
N TYR A 63 -8.23 10.90 -37.36
CA TYR A 63 -9.21 11.96 -37.18
C TYR A 63 -9.36 12.84 -38.43
N ARG A 64 -8.26 13.32 -39.02
CA ARG A 64 -8.31 14.23 -40.19
C ARG A 64 -8.89 13.57 -41.43
N GLU A 65 -8.61 12.28 -41.63
CA GLU A 65 -9.11 11.51 -42.77
C GLU A 65 -10.62 11.24 -42.63
N LEU A 66 -11.08 10.90 -41.42
CA LEU A 66 -12.46 10.50 -41.18
C LEU A 66 -13.43 11.67 -40.94
N VAL A 67 -12.95 12.86 -40.53
CA VAL A 67 -13.83 13.95 -40.05
C VAL A 67 -14.92 14.38 -41.02
N ARG A 68 -14.71 14.23 -42.33
CA ARG A 68 -15.69 14.60 -43.36
C ARG A 68 -16.65 13.47 -43.73
N GLU A 69 -16.19 12.23 -43.72
CA GLU A 69 -16.93 11.08 -44.24
C GLU A 69 -17.61 10.28 -43.11
N GLU A 70 -16.91 10.10 -41.99
CA GLU A 70 -17.36 9.34 -40.82
C GLU A 70 -17.11 10.13 -39.52
N PRO A 71 -17.88 11.22 -39.27
CA PRO A 71 -17.63 12.13 -38.15
C PRO A 71 -17.72 11.46 -36.78
N THR A 72 -18.58 10.44 -36.61
CA THR A 72 -18.66 9.67 -35.35
C THR A 72 -17.39 8.85 -35.12
N ARG A 73 -16.83 8.27 -36.18
CA ARG A 73 -15.60 7.48 -36.08
C ARG A 73 -14.37 8.37 -35.85
N ALA A 74 -14.32 9.53 -36.50
CA ALA A 74 -13.34 10.56 -36.19
C ALA A 74 -13.42 11.01 -34.71
N ALA A 75 -14.63 11.17 -34.17
CA ALA A 75 -14.82 11.53 -32.77
C ALA A 75 -14.23 10.49 -31.81
N ARG A 76 -14.31 9.19 -32.14
CA ARG A 76 -13.68 8.12 -31.36
C ARG A 76 -12.16 8.23 -31.30
N HIS A 77 -11.49 8.53 -32.42
CA HIS A 77 -10.04 8.77 -32.42
C HIS A 77 -9.65 10.00 -31.60
N ALA A 78 -10.43 11.09 -31.73
CA ALA A 78 -10.22 12.29 -30.92
C ALA A 78 -10.46 12.03 -29.42
N PHE A 79 -11.43 11.17 -29.07
CA PHE A 79 -11.67 10.75 -27.69
C PHE A 79 -10.45 10.03 -27.10
N TRP A 80 -9.97 8.96 -27.73
CA TRP A 80 -8.84 8.18 -27.20
C TRP A 80 -7.55 9.00 -27.11
N LEU A 81 -7.26 9.82 -28.11
CA LEU A 81 -6.14 10.78 -28.06
C LEU A 81 -6.29 11.77 -26.89
N GLY A 82 -7.50 12.30 -26.69
CA GLY A 82 -7.82 13.18 -25.56
C GLY A 82 -7.61 12.49 -24.22
N MET A 83 -8.08 11.25 -24.07
CA MET A 83 -7.93 10.44 -22.87
C MET A 83 -6.47 10.11 -22.55
N HIS A 84 -5.68 9.67 -23.53
CA HIS A 84 -4.26 9.37 -23.32
C HIS A 84 -3.46 10.59 -22.89
N LEU A 85 -3.74 11.76 -23.46
CA LEU A 85 -3.12 13.02 -23.05
C LEU A 85 -3.52 13.42 -21.61
N LEU A 86 -4.80 13.24 -21.24
CA LEU A 86 -5.25 13.49 -19.87
C LEU A 86 -4.54 12.59 -18.86
N LEU A 87 -4.46 11.29 -19.14
CA LEU A 87 -3.81 10.31 -18.27
C LEU A 87 -2.30 10.56 -18.13
N ARG A 88 -1.64 11.17 -19.12
CA ARG A 88 -0.24 11.63 -19.04
C ARG A 88 -0.04 12.98 -18.36
N GLY A 89 -1.11 13.62 -17.87
CA GLY A 89 -1.04 14.91 -17.19
C GLY A 89 -0.97 16.13 -18.12
N GLU A 90 -1.51 16.02 -19.34
CA GLU A 90 -1.57 17.12 -20.33
C GLU A 90 -3.01 17.65 -20.52
N PRO A 91 -3.65 18.24 -19.49
CA PRO A 91 -5.09 18.52 -19.50
C PRO A 91 -5.53 19.52 -20.55
N ALA A 92 -4.69 20.50 -20.90
CA ALA A 92 -5.04 21.49 -21.93
C ALA A 92 -5.11 20.86 -23.34
N ARG A 93 -4.15 20.01 -23.69
CA ARG A 93 -4.14 19.30 -24.98
C ARG A 93 -5.25 18.24 -25.01
N GLY A 94 -5.38 17.46 -23.94
CA GLY A 94 -6.41 16.43 -23.83
C GLY A 94 -7.83 17.00 -23.92
N GLY A 95 -8.13 18.03 -23.13
CA GLY A 95 -9.43 18.73 -23.16
C GLY A 95 -9.75 19.36 -24.52
N GLY A 96 -8.72 19.85 -25.23
CA GLY A 96 -8.89 20.35 -26.61
C GLY A 96 -9.39 19.29 -27.58
N TRP A 97 -8.85 18.06 -27.50
CA TRP A 97 -9.27 16.93 -28.33
C TRP A 97 -10.67 16.42 -27.95
N LEU A 98 -10.97 16.30 -26.66
CA LEU A 98 -12.31 15.93 -26.19
C LEU A 98 -13.37 16.94 -26.67
N ALA A 99 -13.06 18.24 -26.65
CA ALA A 99 -13.97 19.26 -27.16
C ALA A 99 -14.20 19.14 -28.69
N ARG A 100 -13.20 18.68 -29.46
CA ARG A 100 -13.37 18.39 -30.89
C ARG A 100 -14.27 17.18 -31.11
N ALA A 101 -14.08 16.11 -30.33
CA ALA A 101 -14.91 14.92 -30.38
C ALA A 101 -16.39 15.26 -30.05
N ARG A 102 -16.61 16.03 -28.98
CA ARG A 102 -17.94 16.51 -28.57
C ARG A 102 -18.67 17.26 -29.68
N ARG A 103 -18.00 18.23 -30.33
CA ARG A 103 -18.62 18.98 -31.44
C ARG A 103 -19.05 18.08 -32.60
N LEU A 104 -18.25 17.08 -32.98
CA LEU A 104 -18.61 16.16 -34.07
C LEU A 104 -19.82 15.29 -33.71
N VAL A 105 -19.88 14.83 -32.47
CA VAL A 105 -21.01 14.03 -31.97
C VAL A 105 -22.29 14.87 -31.90
N ASP A 106 -22.20 16.12 -31.43
CA ASP A 106 -23.33 17.03 -31.34
C ASP A 106 -23.84 17.44 -32.75
N GLU A 107 -22.93 17.74 -33.68
CA GLU A 107 -23.25 18.09 -35.07
C GLU A 107 -23.86 16.92 -35.86
N ALA A 108 -23.45 15.68 -35.57
CA ALA A 108 -24.01 14.50 -36.22
C ALA A 108 -25.50 14.30 -35.90
N GLY A 109 -26.00 14.85 -34.77
CA GLY A 109 -27.42 14.93 -34.43
C GLY A 109 -28.16 13.59 -34.31
N ARG A 110 -27.43 12.47 -34.27
CA ARG A 110 -27.95 11.10 -34.19
C ARG A 110 -27.43 10.43 -32.93
N GLU A 111 -28.21 9.50 -32.38
CA GLU A 111 -27.73 8.68 -31.26
C GLU A 111 -26.56 7.81 -31.73
N CYS A 112 -25.47 7.80 -30.97
CA CYS A 112 -24.30 6.99 -31.26
C CYS A 112 -23.52 6.68 -29.98
N VAL A 113 -22.71 5.63 -30.02
CA VAL A 113 -21.96 5.15 -28.85
C VAL A 113 -20.91 6.17 -28.35
N GLU A 114 -20.37 7.01 -29.23
CA GLU A 114 -19.42 8.06 -28.85
C GLU A 114 -20.01 9.12 -27.90
N GLN A 115 -21.35 9.26 -27.88
CA GLN A 115 -22.02 10.08 -26.87
C GLN A 115 -21.73 9.56 -25.46
N GLY A 116 -21.73 8.23 -25.29
CA GLY A 116 -21.42 7.56 -24.03
C GLY A 116 -19.95 7.65 -23.67
N TYR A 117 -19.03 7.44 -24.61
CA TYR A 117 -17.60 7.60 -24.37
C TYR A 117 -17.25 8.98 -23.82
N LEU A 118 -17.85 10.04 -24.36
CA LEU A 118 -17.60 11.40 -23.88
C LEU A 118 -18.23 11.70 -22.51
N LEU A 119 -19.10 10.84 -21.96
CA LEU A 119 -19.57 10.95 -20.57
C LEU A 119 -18.54 10.43 -19.56
N VAL A 120 -17.61 9.59 -19.97
CA VAL A 120 -16.54 9.05 -19.09
C VAL A 120 -15.64 10.16 -18.54
N PRO A 121 -15.01 11.04 -19.35
CA PRO A 121 -14.21 12.14 -18.82
C PRO A 121 -15.04 13.14 -18.02
N ASP A 122 -16.31 13.35 -18.36
CA ASP A 122 -17.22 14.17 -17.57
C ASP A 122 -17.43 13.56 -16.17
N ALA A 123 -17.63 12.24 -16.07
CA ALA A 123 -17.77 11.53 -14.80
C ALA A 123 -16.48 11.60 -13.95
N LEU A 124 -15.31 11.35 -14.56
CA LEU A 124 -14.01 11.45 -13.88
C LEU A 124 -13.75 12.87 -13.35
N GLN A 125 -14.12 13.91 -14.12
CA GLN A 125 -14.03 15.28 -13.66
C GLN A 125 -14.92 15.52 -12.43
N ARG A 126 -16.18 15.04 -12.45
CA ARG A 126 -17.10 15.18 -11.31
C ARG A 126 -16.62 14.46 -10.05
N LEU A 127 -16.02 13.28 -10.22
CA LEU A 127 -15.35 12.58 -9.11
C LEU A 127 -14.23 13.42 -8.52
N GLY A 128 -13.38 14.02 -9.37
CA GLY A 128 -12.30 14.92 -8.92
C GLY A 128 -12.80 16.20 -8.23
N GLU A 129 -14.01 16.66 -8.58
CA GLU A 129 -14.69 17.79 -7.94
C GLU A 129 -15.42 17.39 -6.63
N GLY A 130 -15.49 16.09 -6.30
CA GLY A 130 -16.22 15.55 -5.15
C GLY A 130 -17.73 15.44 -5.34
N ASP A 131 -18.23 15.57 -6.59
CA ASP A 131 -19.65 15.45 -6.93
C ASP A 131 -20.00 14.01 -7.33
N ALA A 132 -20.07 13.13 -6.33
CA ALA A 132 -20.34 11.70 -6.51
C ALA A 132 -21.70 11.44 -7.19
N GLU A 133 -22.72 12.27 -6.91
CA GLU A 133 -24.05 12.10 -7.49
C GLU A 133 -24.06 12.39 -9.00
N ALA A 134 -23.48 13.52 -9.42
CA ALA A 134 -23.38 13.85 -10.84
C ALA A 134 -22.46 12.86 -11.59
N ALA A 135 -21.35 12.44 -10.95
CA ALA A 135 -20.48 11.41 -11.50
C ALA A 135 -21.24 10.11 -11.76
N ARG A 136 -22.04 9.65 -10.79
CA ARG A 136 -22.86 8.44 -10.93
C ARG A 136 -23.86 8.58 -12.07
N ALA A 137 -24.59 9.70 -12.13
CA ALA A 137 -25.58 9.93 -13.18
C ALA A 137 -24.97 9.94 -14.60
N CYS A 138 -23.77 10.53 -14.77
CA CYS A 138 -23.05 10.45 -16.05
C CYS A 138 -22.60 9.02 -16.37
N SER A 139 -22.11 8.29 -15.37
CA SER A 139 -21.58 6.93 -15.53
C SER A 139 -22.67 5.90 -15.86
N GLU A 140 -23.81 5.96 -15.18
CA GLU A 140 -24.99 5.11 -15.47
C GLU A 140 -25.50 5.34 -16.89
N ARG A 141 -25.50 6.60 -17.36
CA ARG A 141 -25.86 6.93 -18.74
C ARG A 141 -24.84 6.38 -19.74
N ALA A 142 -23.54 6.44 -19.42
CA ALA A 142 -22.49 5.87 -20.25
C ALA A 142 -22.66 4.34 -20.38
N ALA A 143 -22.86 3.64 -19.26
CA ALA A 143 -23.10 2.20 -19.23
C ALA A 143 -24.37 1.81 -20.02
N ALA A 144 -25.47 2.54 -19.85
CA ALA A 144 -26.72 2.29 -20.57
C ALA A 144 -26.60 2.51 -22.10
N ILE A 145 -25.76 3.45 -22.53
CA ILE A 145 -25.44 3.62 -23.96
C ILE A 145 -24.59 2.43 -24.43
N GLY A 146 -23.58 2.03 -23.67
CA GLY A 146 -22.76 0.84 -23.97
C GLY A 146 -23.60 -0.43 -24.15
N GLU A 147 -24.54 -0.69 -23.24
CA GLU A 147 -25.46 -1.83 -23.33
C GLU A 147 -26.34 -1.76 -24.59
N ARG A 148 -26.87 -0.57 -24.90
CA ARG A 148 -27.77 -0.39 -26.05
C ARG A 148 -27.08 -0.60 -27.38
N PHE A 149 -25.82 -0.19 -27.48
CA PHE A 149 -25.01 -0.32 -28.69
C PHE A 149 -24.17 -1.61 -28.73
N ASP A 150 -24.31 -2.48 -27.73
CA ASP A 150 -23.52 -3.70 -27.56
C ASP A 150 -22.01 -3.44 -27.65
N GLU A 151 -21.55 -2.41 -26.92
CA GLU A 151 -20.17 -1.97 -26.93
C GLU A 151 -19.51 -2.28 -25.56
N PRO A 152 -18.66 -3.33 -25.48
CA PRO A 152 -18.12 -3.83 -24.21
C PRO A 152 -17.20 -2.85 -23.48
N ASP A 153 -16.38 -2.10 -24.23
CA ASP A 153 -15.42 -1.16 -23.68
C ASP A 153 -16.12 -0.03 -22.93
N LEU A 154 -17.18 0.53 -23.52
CA LEU A 154 -17.99 1.56 -22.88
C LEU A 154 -18.80 1.01 -21.70
N GLN A 155 -19.31 -0.22 -21.78
CA GLN A 155 -19.98 -0.86 -20.65
C GLN A 155 -19.03 -1.01 -19.45
N ALA A 156 -17.81 -1.49 -19.68
CA ALA A 156 -16.78 -1.65 -18.66
C ALA A 156 -16.38 -0.30 -18.03
N LEU A 157 -16.08 0.71 -18.86
CA LEU A 157 -15.73 2.05 -18.38
C LEU A 157 -16.89 2.71 -17.61
N GLY A 158 -18.12 2.58 -18.11
CA GLY A 158 -19.31 3.12 -17.45
C GLY A 158 -19.52 2.49 -16.07
N ARG A 159 -19.50 1.15 -15.97
CA ARG A 159 -19.66 0.42 -14.69
C ARG A 159 -18.51 0.69 -13.72
N LEU A 160 -17.27 0.81 -14.22
CA LEU A 160 -16.11 1.23 -13.42
C LEU A 160 -16.37 2.59 -12.76
N CYS A 161 -16.79 3.59 -13.53
CA CYS A 161 -17.06 4.93 -12.99
C CYS A 161 -18.29 4.95 -12.05
N VAL A 162 -19.29 4.10 -12.26
CA VAL A 162 -20.38 3.90 -11.26
C VAL A 162 -19.81 3.37 -9.96
N GLY A 163 -18.95 2.35 -10.01
CA GLY A 163 -18.28 1.80 -8.83
C GLY A 163 -17.48 2.86 -8.06
N GLN A 164 -16.68 3.66 -8.75
CA GLN A 164 -15.91 4.75 -8.15
C GLN A 164 -16.81 5.84 -7.53
N ALA A 165 -17.93 6.18 -8.17
CA ALA A 165 -18.90 7.12 -7.62
C ALA A 165 -19.59 6.58 -6.36
N LEU A 166 -19.87 5.28 -6.31
CA LEU A 166 -20.42 4.63 -5.11
C LEU A 166 -19.40 4.62 -3.95
N ILE A 167 -18.11 4.38 -4.23
CA ILE A 167 -17.04 4.52 -3.22
C ILE A 167 -17.02 5.94 -2.67
N SER A 168 -17.04 6.94 -3.55
CA SER A 168 -17.08 8.36 -3.14
C SER A 168 -18.32 8.71 -2.32
N ALA A 169 -19.45 8.06 -2.57
CA ALA A 169 -20.69 8.19 -1.80
C ALA A 169 -20.74 7.34 -0.51
N GLY A 170 -19.75 6.47 -0.27
CA GLY A 170 -19.66 5.58 0.90
C GLY A 170 -20.35 4.22 0.75
N ASP A 171 -20.92 3.88 -0.40
CA ASP A 171 -21.53 2.56 -0.66
C ASP A 171 -20.50 1.56 -1.22
N THR A 172 -19.63 1.09 -0.34
CA THR A 172 -18.54 0.18 -0.70
C THR A 172 -19.02 -1.20 -1.16
N THR A 173 -20.12 -1.69 -0.60
CA THR A 173 -20.62 -3.05 -0.90
C THR A 173 -21.12 -3.13 -2.34
N GLN A 174 -21.96 -2.17 -2.75
CA GLN A 174 -22.45 -2.13 -4.14
C GLN A 174 -21.32 -1.80 -5.10
N ALA A 175 -20.42 -0.89 -4.73
CA ALA A 175 -19.26 -0.55 -5.55
C ALA A 175 -18.42 -1.79 -5.88
N LEU A 176 -18.02 -2.56 -4.87
CA LEU A 176 -17.14 -3.72 -5.04
C LEU A 176 -17.77 -4.79 -5.92
N ALA A 177 -19.08 -5.02 -5.82
CA ALA A 177 -19.78 -5.95 -6.69
C ALA A 177 -19.71 -5.54 -8.18
N LEU A 178 -19.84 -4.24 -8.47
CA LEU A 178 -19.69 -3.72 -9.84
C LEU A 178 -18.24 -3.81 -10.32
N LEU A 179 -17.26 -3.49 -9.47
CA LEU A 179 -15.85 -3.63 -9.83
C LEU A 179 -15.48 -5.09 -10.13
N ASP A 180 -16.00 -6.04 -9.33
CA ASP A 180 -15.82 -7.47 -9.57
C ASP A 180 -16.43 -7.91 -10.92
N GLU A 181 -17.63 -7.40 -11.26
CA GLU A 181 -18.26 -7.64 -12.58
C GLU A 181 -17.40 -7.12 -13.74
N VAL A 182 -16.87 -5.91 -13.64
CA VAL A 182 -16.00 -5.32 -14.67
C VAL A 182 -14.70 -6.13 -14.80
N MET A 183 -14.13 -6.62 -13.70
CA MET A 183 -12.94 -7.48 -13.73
C MET A 183 -13.19 -8.85 -14.37
N VAL A 184 -14.40 -9.40 -14.26
CA VAL A 184 -14.78 -10.62 -14.98
C VAL A 184 -14.76 -10.37 -16.48
N ALA A 185 -15.32 -9.25 -16.97
CA ALA A 185 -15.26 -8.90 -18.40
C ALA A 185 -13.81 -8.76 -18.91
N VAL A 186 -12.92 -8.15 -18.11
CA VAL A 186 -11.49 -8.06 -18.44
C VAL A 186 -10.82 -9.43 -18.52
N THR A 187 -11.03 -10.27 -17.51
CA THR A 187 -10.37 -11.60 -17.45
C THR A 187 -10.96 -12.61 -18.43
N ALA A 188 -12.17 -12.36 -18.94
CA ALA A 188 -12.81 -13.12 -20.02
C ALA A 188 -12.40 -12.64 -21.42
N ASP A 189 -11.47 -11.68 -21.54
CA ASP A 189 -11.02 -11.08 -22.81
C ASP A 189 -12.17 -10.42 -23.61
N GLU A 190 -13.18 -9.87 -22.94
CA GLU A 190 -14.37 -9.25 -23.57
C GLU A 190 -14.14 -7.78 -23.97
N VAL A 191 -13.12 -7.13 -23.41
CA VAL A 191 -12.78 -5.72 -23.66
C VAL A 191 -11.45 -5.57 -24.39
N SER A 192 -11.24 -4.42 -25.03
CA SER A 192 -9.99 -4.09 -25.72
C SER A 192 -8.81 -4.00 -24.76
N PRO A 193 -7.56 -4.23 -25.24
CA PRO A 193 -6.37 -4.17 -24.39
C PRO A 193 -6.15 -2.82 -23.70
N ILE A 194 -6.60 -1.72 -24.30
CA ILE A 194 -6.52 -0.37 -23.71
C ILE A 194 -7.46 -0.30 -22.50
N VAL A 195 -8.72 -0.70 -22.67
CA VAL A 195 -9.70 -0.68 -21.57
C VAL A 195 -9.32 -1.68 -20.48
N ALA A 196 -8.86 -2.88 -20.84
CA ALA A 196 -8.36 -3.87 -19.88
C ALA A 196 -7.30 -3.26 -18.96
N GLY A 197 -6.29 -2.59 -19.52
CA GLY A 197 -5.23 -1.95 -18.74
C GLY A 197 -5.72 -0.82 -17.83
N ILE A 198 -6.63 0.03 -18.33
CA ILE A 198 -7.25 1.11 -17.53
C ILE A 198 -8.05 0.51 -16.37
N VAL A 199 -8.90 -0.48 -16.64
CA VAL A 199 -9.72 -1.15 -15.64
C VAL A 199 -8.85 -1.81 -14.57
N TYR A 200 -7.82 -2.57 -14.95
CA TYR A 200 -6.92 -3.21 -13.99
C TYR A 200 -6.35 -2.18 -13.00
N CYS A 201 -5.74 -1.10 -13.50
CA CYS A 201 -5.13 -0.12 -12.61
C CYS A 201 -6.20 0.61 -11.77
N ALA A 202 -7.34 1.00 -12.34
CA ALA A 202 -8.39 1.71 -11.62
C ALA A 202 -9.10 0.85 -10.55
N VAL A 203 -9.36 -0.43 -10.82
CA VAL A 203 -10.00 -1.35 -9.86
C VAL A 203 -9.06 -1.67 -8.71
N ILE A 204 -7.78 -1.91 -8.98
CA ILE A 204 -6.78 -2.17 -7.93
C ILE A 204 -6.68 -0.95 -7.00
N GLU A 205 -6.59 0.26 -7.57
CA GLU A 205 -6.57 1.51 -6.81
C GLU A 205 -7.84 1.68 -5.96
N ALA A 206 -9.02 1.45 -6.55
CA ALA A 206 -10.29 1.51 -5.84
C ALA A 206 -10.38 0.51 -4.68
N CYS A 207 -9.89 -0.72 -4.87
CA CYS A 207 -9.82 -1.72 -3.78
C CYS A 207 -8.92 -1.26 -2.64
N GLN A 208 -7.78 -0.61 -2.94
CA GLN A 208 -6.89 -0.06 -1.92
C GLN A 208 -7.52 1.11 -1.17
N GLU A 209 -8.27 1.97 -1.88
CA GLU A 209 -8.99 3.10 -1.28
C GLU A 209 -9.99 2.64 -0.22
N VAL A 210 -10.71 1.55 -0.47
CA VAL A 210 -11.69 0.98 0.48
C VAL A 210 -11.13 -0.12 1.38
N PHE A 211 -9.80 -0.27 1.45
CA PHE A 211 -9.11 -1.21 2.33
C PHE A 211 -9.43 -2.70 2.06
N GLU A 212 -9.78 -3.03 0.81
CA GLU A 212 -10.06 -4.39 0.32
C GLU A 212 -8.79 -5.07 -0.19
N LEU A 213 -7.89 -5.42 0.73
CA LEU A 213 -6.58 -5.98 0.43
C LEU A 213 -6.64 -7.28 -0.38
N ARG A 214 -7.55 -8.20 -0.06
CA ARG A 214 -7.64 -9.51 -0.75
C ARG A 214 -8.02 -9.35 -2.22
N ARG A 215 -8.99 -8.48 -2.52
CA ARG A 215 -9.35 -8.17 -3.91
C ARG A 215 -8.20 -7.49 -4.64
N ALA A 216 -7.55 -6.51 -4.01
CA ALA A 216 -6.37 -5.87 -4.58
C ALA A 216 -5.27 -6.89 -4.93
N GLN A 217 -5.05 -7.90 -4.07
CA GLN A 217 -4.13 -9.01 -4.31
C GLN A 217 -4.55 -9.87 -5.51
N GLU A 218 -5.80 -10.33 -5.53
CA GLU A 218 -6.35 -11.17 -6.62
C GLU A 218 -6.21 -10.47 -7.98
N TRP A 219 -6.62 -9.20 -8.05
CA TRP A 219 -6.57 -8.43 -9.30
C TRP A 219 -5.14 -8.04 -9.70
N THR A 220 -4.23 -7.82 -8.75
CA THR A 220 -2.81 -7.60 -9.06
C THR A 220 -2.12 -8.86 -9.58
N ALA A 221 -2.50 -10.04 -9.08
CA ALA A 221 -2.03 -11.31 -9.60
C ALA A 221 -2.54 -11.55 -11.03
N ALA A 222 -3.83 -11.29 -11.29
CA ALA A 222 -4.42 -11.38 -12.62
C ALA A 222 -3.73 -10.42 -13.62
N LEU A 223 -3.50 -9.16 -13.23
CA LEU A 223 -2.76 -8.20 -14.03
C LEU A 223 -1.34 -8.68 -14.34
N SER A 224 -0.65 -9.25 -13.35
CA SER A 224 0.71 -9.77 -13.54
C SER A 224 0.74 -10.91 -14.57
N HIS A 225 -0.25 -11.80 -14.54
CA HIS A 225 -0.40 -12.85 -15.55
C HIS A 225 -0.69 -12.26 -16.94
N TRP A 226 -1.61 -11.30 -17.02
CA TRP A 226 -1.97 -10.61 -18.26
C TRP A 226 -0.76 -9.90 -18.90
N CYS A 227 0.03 -9.16 -18.12
CA CYS A 227 1.27 -8.53 -18.57
C CYS A 227 2.33 -9.55 -18.99
N ALA A 228 2.48 -10.66 -18.26
CA ALA A 228 3.45 -11.71 -18.60
C ALA A 228 3.13 -12.42 -19.92
N SER A 229 1.84 -12.50 -20.29
CA SER A 229 1.40 -13.03 -21.59
C SER A 229 1.70 -12.10 -22.78
N GLN A 230 2.06 -10.84 -22.51
CA GLN A 230 2.25 -9.78 -23.51
C GLN A 230 3.57 -9.03 -23.24
N PRO A 231 4.72 -9.60 -23.63
CA PRO A 231 6.04 -9.07 -23.25
C PRO A 231 6.29 -7.66 -23.80
N ASP A 232 5.76 -7.33 -24.97
CA ASP A 232 5.92 -6.04 -25.66
C ASP A 232 5.07 -4.91 -25.06
N LEU A 233 4.13 -5.23 -24.16
CA LEU A 233 3.25 -4.23 -23.54
C LEU A 233 4.06 -3.28 -22.64
N VAL A 234 4.01 -1.98 -22.90
CA VAL A 234 4.69 -0.94 -22.12
C VAL A 234 3.75 -0.20 -21.16
N PRO A 235 2.57 0.30 -21.58
CA PRO A 235 1.61 0.91 -20.65
C PRO A 235 1.16 -0.04 -19.53
N TYR A 236 0.65 0.53 -18.44
CA TYR A 236 0.13 -0.22 -17.27
C TYR A 236 1.18 -1.07 -16.53
N ARG A 237 2.46 -0.90 -16.86
CA ARG A 237 3.56 -1.45 -16.07
C ARG A 237 3.94 -0.50 -14.94
N GLY A 238 4.12 0.79 -15.20
CA GLY A 238 4.62 1.75 -14.19
C GLY A 238 3.79 1.91 -12.91
N GLN A 239 2.59 2.51 -12.97
CA GLN A 239 1.76 2.76 -11.77
C GLN A 239 1.34 1.45 -11.09
N CYS A 240 1.01 0.44 -11.90
CA CYS A 240 0.62 -0.86 -11.40
C CYS A 240 1.79 -1.65 -10.74
N MET A 241 3.07 -1.35 -11.07
CA MET A 241 4.24 -1.84 -10.31
C MET A 241 4.27 -1.31 -8.87
N VAL A 242 3.78 -0.08 -8.64
CA VAL A 242 3.74 0.50 -7.28
C VAL A 242 2.76 -0.28 -6.39
N HIS A 243 1.56 -0.54 -6.90
CA HIS A 243 0.55 -1.33 -6.18
C HIS A 243 1.05 -2.76 -5.92
N ARG A 244 1.75 -3.36 -6.90
CA ARG A 244 2.36 -4.67 -6.74
C ARG A 244 3.46 -4.70 -5.68
N ALA A 245 4.33 -3.70 -5.64
CA ALA A 245 5.36 -3.57 -4.61
C ALA A 245 4.73 -3.44 -3.21
N GLU A 246 3.64 -2.67 -3.07
CA GLU A 246 2.90 -2.55 -1.81
C GLU A 246 2.29 -3.89 -1.35
N ILE A 247 1.65 -4.63 -2.26
CA ILE A 247 1.08 -5.95 -1.95
C ILE A 247 2.16 -6.97 -1.58
N MET A 248 3.28 -7.00 -2.33
CA MET A 248 4.44 -7.84 -2.01
C MET A 248 5.03 -7.51 -0.64
N LEU A 249 5.11 -6.22 -0.28
CA LEU A 249 5.54 -5.77 1.04
C LEU A 249 4.63 -6.33 2.13
N VAL A 250 3.31 -6.19 1.96
CA VAL A 250 2.32 -6.68 2.94
C VAL A 250 2.45 -8.19 3.15
N HIS A 251 2.59 -8.97 2.08
CA HIS A 251 2.74 -10.43 2.14
C HIS A 251 4.15 -10.93 2.52
N GLY A 252 5.09 -10.03 2.78
CA GLY A 252 6.43 -10.40 3.23
C GLY A 252 7.39 -10.82 2.10
N ALA A 253 7.03 -10.64 0.83
CA ALA A 253 7.92 -10.84 -0.31
C ALA A 253 8.85 -9.61 -0.52
N TRP A 254 9.56 -9.20 0.54
CA TRP A 254 10.31 -7.94 0.57
C TRP A 254 11.44 -7.82 -0.48
N PRO A 255 12.20 -8.88 -0.80
CA PRO A 255 13.19 -8.80 -1.88
C PRO A 255 12.55 -8.49 -3.23
N ASP A 256 11.46 -9.17 -3.56
CA ASP A 256 10.72 -8.95 -4.81
C ASP A 256 10.08 -7.56 -4.82
N ALA A 257 9.50 -7.13 -3.68
CA ALA A 257 8.93 -5.78 -3.52
C ALA A 257 9.99 -4.68 -3.76
N LEU A 258 11.23 -4.89 -3.31
CA LEU A 258 12.31 -3.92 -3.48
C LEU A 258 12.76 -3.80 -4.93
N ASP A 259 12.92 -4.92 -5.62
CA ASP A 259 13.26 -4.92 -7.05
C ASP A 259 12.12 -4.34 -7.89
N GLU A 260 10.87 -4.61 -7.48
CA GLU A 260 9.68 -4.05 -8.09
C GLU A 260 9.58 -2.53 -7.93
N ALA A 261 9.75 -2.01 -6.71
CA ALA A 261 9.72 -0.58 -6.44
C ALA A 261 10.84 0.17 -7.17
N ARG A 262 12.04 -0.41 -7.27
CA ARG A 262 13.15 0.17 -8.06
C ARG A 262 12.81 0.27 -9.54
N ARG A 263 12.26 -0.79 -10.13
CA ARG A 263 11.81 -0.77 -11.53
C ARG A 263 10.75 0.29 -11.75
N ALA A 264 9.79 0.43 -10.83
CA ALA A 264 8.79 1.48 -10.88
C ALA A 264 9.42 2.88 -10.86
N CYS A 265 10.39 3.13 -9.96
CA CYS A 265 11.11 4.40 -9.90
C CYS A 265 11.84 4.75 -11.19
N ASP A 266 12.48 3.76 -11.83
CA ASP A 266 13.24 3.96 -13.07
C ASP A 266 12.30 4.24 -14.25
N GLN A 267 11.21 3.48 -14.37
CA GLN A 267 10.23 3.64 -15.46
C GLN A 267 9.39 4.91 -15.35
N LEU A 268 9.06 5.34 -14.14
CA LEU A 268 8.24 6.53 -13.89
C LEU A 268 9.08 7.81 -13.82
N SER A 269 10.36 7.79 -14.16
CA SER A 269 11.22 8.98 -14.08
C SER A 269 10.64 10.16 -14.88
N GLY A 270 10.27 11.23 -14.18
CA GLY A 270 9.65 12.43 -14.77
C GLY A 270 8.11 12.41 -14.81
N HIS A 271 7.48 11.31 -14.39
CA HIS A 271 6.03 11.17 -14.29
C HIS A 271 5.53 11.51 -12.87
N PRO A 272 4.34 12.13 -12.68
CA PRO A 272 3.78 12.42 -11.35
C PRO A 272 3.69 11.21 -10.41
N ALA A 273 3.37 10.03 -10.95
CA ALA A 273 3.31 8.77 -10.19
C ALA A 273 4.67 8.30 -9.62
N ALA A 274 5.80 8.90 -10.02
CA ALA A 274 7.11 8.60 -9.45
C ALA A 274 7.16 8.83 -7.93
N GLY A 275 6.37 9.79 -7.42
CA GLY A 275 6.25 10.05 -5.99
C GLY A 275 5.87 8.79 -5.21
N ALA A 276 4.85 8.07 -5.68
CA ALA A 276 4.34 6.87 -5.01
C ALA A 276 5.36 5.72 -5.07
N ALA A 277 6.07 5.57 -6.20
CA ALA A 277 7.15 4.59 -6.33
C ALA A 277 8.29 4.87 -5.33
N PHE A 278 8.75 6.13 -5.23
CA PHE A 278 9.78 6.51 -4.26
C PHE A 278 9.31 6.35 -2.82
N TYR A 279 8.03 6.59 -2.54
CA TYR A 279 7.45 6.36 -1.22
C TYR A 279 7.54 4.87 -0.85
N GLN A 280 7.11 3.96 -1.72
CA GLN A 280 7.17 2.51 -1.45
C GLN A 280 8.62 2.01 -1.29
N LEU A 281 9.55 2.52 -2.12
CA LEU A 281 10.98 2.22 -1.97
C LEU A 281 11.52 2.70 -0.61
N ALA A 282 11.07 3.86 -0.14
CA ALA A 282 11.46 4.41 1.16
C ALA A 282 10.93 3.56 2.33
N GLU A 283 9.69 3.08 2.26
CA GLU A 283 9.12 2.17 3.27
C GLU A 283 9.93 0.87 3.36
N LEU A 284 10.25 0.24 2.23
CA LEU A 284 11.08 -0.97 2.20
C LEU A 284 12.46 -0.74 2.83
N HIS A 285 13.12 0.37 2.49
CA HIS A 285 14.40 0.72 3.12
C HIS A 285 14.27 0.99 4.62
N ARG A 286 13.19 1.65 5.06
CA ARG A 286 12.92 1.92 6.48
C ARG A 286 12.73 0.62 7.25
N LEU A 287 11.90 -0.28 6.74
CA LEU A 287 11.62 -1.58 7.36
C LEU A 287 12.87 -2.48 7.41
N HIS A 288 13.71 -2.45 6.37
CA HIS A 288 14.97 -3.18 6.34
C HIS A 288 16.06 -2.56 7.24
N GLY A 289 15.89 -1.32 7.70
CA GLY A 289 16.87 -0.60 8.54
C GLY A 289 17.92 0.19 7.76
N SER A 290 17.78 0.31 6.44
CA SER A 290 18.63 1.16 5.58
C SER A 290 18.17 2.63 5.65
N PHE A 291 18.25 3.24 6.83
CA PHE A 291 17.64 4.54 7.12
C PHE A 291 18.12 5.70 6.23
N ASP A 292 19.40 5.74 5.86
CA ASP A 292 19.91 6.78 4.94
C ASP A 292 19.29 6.67 3.54
N ALA A 293 19.13 5.44 3.04
CA ALA A 293 18.48 5.17 1.77
C ALA A 293 16.97 5.46 1.84
N ALA A 294 16.32 5.15 2.97
CA ALA A 294 14.93 5.51 3.21
C ALA A 294 14.74 7.03 3.18
N GLU A 295 15.62 7.78 3.84
CA GLU A 295 15.56 9.24 3.87
C GLU A 295 15.78 9.86 2.47
N ASP A 296 16.73 9.36 1.69
CA ASP A 296 16.91 9.81 0.30
C ASP A 296 15.66 9.54 -0.56
N ALA A 297 15.09 8.33 -0.45
CA ALA A 297 13.89 7.96 -1.18
C ALA A 297 12.67 8.83 -0.79
N TYR A 298 12.45 9.11 0.51
CA TYR A 298 11.40 10.05 0.94
C TYR A 298 11.63 11.48 0.39
N ARG A 299 12.87 11.97 0.37
CA ARG A 299 13.19 13.29 -0.23
C ARG A 299 12.98 13.33 -1.75
N ARG A 300 13.11 12.19 -2.44
CA ARG A 300 12.77 12.09 -3.86
C ARG A 300 11.26 12.04 -4.06
N ALA A 301 10.54 11.31 -3.20
CA ALA A 301 9.08 11.28 -3.20
C ALA A 301 8.48 12.68 -2.97
N SER A 302 9.07 13.48 -2.07
CA SER A 302 8.61 14.82 -1.72
C SER A 302 8.72 15.85 -2.85
N ARG A 303 9.33 15.50 -3.99
CA ARG A 303 9.30 16.32 -5.21
C ARG A 303 7.95 16.28 -5.91
N TRP A 304 7.13 15.27 -5.61
CA TRP A 304 5.86 14.98 -6.28
C TRP A 304 4.69 14.94 -5.30
N ILE A 305 4.91 14.44 -4.07
CA ILE A 305 3.87 14.29 -3.05
C ILE A 305 4.12 15.33 -1.94
N PRO A 306 3.09 16.10 -1.54
CA PRO A 306 3.18 16.96 -0.35
C PRO A 306 3.43 16.10 0.88
N GLU A 307 4.57 16.30 1.55
CA GLU A 307 5.03 15.60 2.76
C GLU A 307 4.81 14.07 2.77
N PRO A 308 5.84 13.23 2.61
CA PRO A 308 5.70 11.77 2.53
C PRO A 308 5.40 11.15 3.92
N GLN A 309 4.22 11.43 4.46
CA GLN A 309 3.70 10.92 5.72
C GLN A 309 2.75 9.74 5.47
N PRO A 310 2.62 8.82 6.45
CA PRO A 310 3.28 8.80 7.75
C PRO A 310 4.73 8.28 7.74
N GLY A 311 5.23 7.82 6.60
CA GLY A 311 6.52 7.12 6.48
C GLY A 311 7.71 7.88 7.06
N LEU A 312 7.78 9.19 6.86
CA LEU A 312 8.86 10.01 7.40
C LEU A 312 8.82 10.12 8.94
N ALA A 313 7.63 10.25 9.55
CA ALA A 313 7.49 10.23 11.01
C ALA A 313 7.85 8.84 11.60
N LEU A 314 7.47 7.76 10.93
CA LEU A 314 7.85 6.41 11.32
C LEU A 314 9.37 6.18 11.20
N LEU A 315 10.03 6.78 10.21
CA LEU A 315 11.50 6.76 10.09
C LEU A 315 12.16 7.47 11.28
N ARG A 316 11.69 8.67 11.64
CA ARG A 316 12.19 9.42 12.80
C ARG A 316 11.98 8.65 14.10
N THR A 317 10.85 7.97 14.24
CA THR A 317 10.58 7.09 15.39
C THR A 317 11.58 5.93 15.46
N ALA A 318 11.87 5.28 14.32
CA ALA A 318 12.88 4.22 14.25
C ALA A 318 14.31 4.70 14.57
N GLN A 319 14.61 5.97 14.34
CA GLN A 319 15.86 6.63 14.72
C GLN A 319 15.89 7.11 16.19
N GLY A 320 14.85 6.84 16.98
CA GLY A 320 14.75 7.26 18.38
C GLY A 320 14.33 8.73 18.58
N GLN A 321 13.78 9.37 17.55
CA GLN A 321 13.37 10.78 17.55
C GLN A 321 11.84 10.91 17.62
N ALA A 322 11.21 10.23 18.58
CA ALA A 322 9.75 10.14 18.68
C ALA A 322 9.05 11.49 18.90
N ASP A 323 9.62 12.39 19.69
CA ASP A 323 9.04 13.73 19.89
C ASP A 323 8.99 14.55 18.59
N ALA A 324 10.06 14.47 17.80
CA ALA A 324 10.12 15.13 16.49
C ALA A 324 9.11 14.49 15.52
N ALA A 325 9.02 13.16 15.51
CA ALA A 325 8.02 12.45 14.71
C ALA A 325 6.58 12.86 15.07
N ALA A 326 6.26 12.98 16.35
CA ALA A 326 4.94 13.39 16.83
C ALA A 326 4.61 14.83 16.39
N ALA A 327 5.58 15.74 16.49
CA ALA A 327 5.42 17.12 16.04
C ALA A 327 5.20 17.23 14.53
N MET A 328 5.83 16.35 13.73
CA MET A 328 5.65 16.29 12.28
C MET A 328 4.26 15.79 11.88
N LEU A 329 3.75 14.76 12.56
CA LEU A 329 2.52 14.08 12.14
C LEU A 329 1.25 14.82 12.57
N ARG A 330 1.29 15.57 13.67
CA ARG A 330 0.13 16.29 14.23
C ARG A 330 -0.57 17.24 13.24
N PRO A 331 0.09 18.21 12.60
CA PRO A 331 -0.60 19.12 11.68
C PRO A 331 -1.19 18.36 10.49
N VAL A 332 -0.48 17.36 9.97
CA VAL A 332 -0.94 16.54 8.85
C VAL A 332 -2.19 15.73 9.22
N LEU A 333 -2.25 15.21 10.45
CA LEU A 333 -3.44 14.50 10.96
C LEU A 333 -4.63 15.46 11.21
N GLU A 334 -4.38 16.69 11.65
CA GLU A 334 -5.41 17.71 11.86
C GLU A 334 -6.01 18.19 10.54
N GLU A 335 -5.20 18.30 9.48
CA GLU A 335 -5.62 18.73 8.14
C GLU A 335 -6.16 17.58 7.26
N ALA A 336 -5.99 16.32 7.67
CA ALA A 336 -6.39 15.17 6.89
C ALA A 336 -7.90 15.12 6.63
N VAL A 337 -8.29 15.31 5.38
CA VAL A 337 -9.66 15.17 4.87
C VAL A 337 -9.86 13.78 4.27
N GLY A 338 -11.02 13.17 4.55
CA GLY A 338 -11.37 11.84 4.04
C GLY A 338 -10.85 10.70 4.93
N PHE A 339 -11.65 9.64 5.07
CA PHE A 339 -11.36 8.57 6.02
C PHE A 339 -10.13 7.74 5.63
N VAL A 340 -9.82 7.62 4.33
CA VAL A 340 -8.71 6.79 3.83
C VAL A 340 -7.35 7.32 4.31
N ALA A 341 -7.04 8.58 3.97
CA ALA A 341 -5.81 9.24 4.40
C ALA A 341 -5.74 9.33 5.93
N ARG A 342 -6.85 9.68 6.57
CA ARG A 342 -6.96 9.82 8.02
C ARG A 342 -6.66 8.51 8.77
N THR A 343 -7.16 7.38 8.28
CA THR A 343 -6.92 6.06 8.90
C THR A 343 -5.44 5.69 8.94
N ARG A 344 -4.72 5.85 7.82
CA ARG A 344 -3.29 5.53 7.75
C ARG A 344 -2.48 6.42 8.70
N LEU A 345 -2.83 7.70 8.80
CA LEU A 345 -2.20 8.64 9.71
C LEU A 345 -2.53 8.33 11.18
N LEU A 346 -3.76 7.97 11.52
CA LEU A 346 -4.17 7.59 12.88
C LEU A 346 -3.38 6.38 13.39
N ALA A 347 -3.25 5.33 12.57
CA ALA A 347 -2.51 4.13 12.94
C ALA A 347 -1.03 4.46 13.24
N ALA A 348 -0.37 5.23 12.37
CA ALA A 348 1.01 5.66 12.60
C ALA A 348 1.14 6.61 13.79
N HIS A 349 0.17 7.51 14.00
CA HIS A 349 0.16 8.45 15.11
C HIS A 349 0.14 7.73 16.46
N VAL A 350 -0.66 6.66 16.60
CA VAL A 350 -0.66 5.81 17.79
C VAL A 350 0.74 5.30 18.12
N GLU A 351 1.46 4.77 17.13
CA GLU A 351 2.81 4.24 17.33
C GLU A 351 3.81 5.33 17.76
N VAL A 352 3.77 6.46 17.04
CA VAL A 352 4.66 7.60 17.23
C VAL A 352 4.49 8.19 18.62
N VAL A 353 3.26 8.45 19.05
CA VAL A 353 3.00 9.09 20.35
C VAL A 353 3.17 8.13 21.53
N ILE A 354 2.94 6.81 21.35
CA ILE A 354 3.36 5.82 22.35
C ILE A 354 4.89 5.84 22.52
N ALA A 355 5.66 5.92 21.43
CA ALA A 355 7.11 6.00 21.51
C ALA A 355 7.59 7.31 22.17
N ALA A 356 6.83 8.40 22.04
CA ALA A 356 7.06 9.66 22.76
C ALA A 356 6.55 9.65 24.22
N GLY A 357 5.90 8.57 24.66
CA GLY A 357 5.37 8.44 26.03
C GLY A 357 4.01 9.09 26.27
N ASP A 358 3.29 9.48 25.23
CA ASP A 358 1.96 10.11 25.30
C ASP A 358 0.85 9.09 24.98
N ALA A 359 0.55 8.23 25.95
CA ALA A 359 -0.52 7.23 25.82
C ALA A 359 -1.92 7.86 25.69
N ALA A 360 -2.13 9.08 26.21
CA ALA A 360 -3.42 9.76 26.16
C ALA A 360 -3.77 10.18 24.73
N SER A 361 -2.83 10.79 24.00
CA SER A 361 -3.02 11.09 22.58
C SER A 361 -3.17 9.81 21.75
N ALA A 362 -2.44 8.74 22.10
CA ALA A 362 -2.57 7.44 21.45
C ALA A 362 -4.00 6.88 21.57
N ARG A 363 -4.59 6.98 22.77
CA ARG A 363 -5.96 6.54 23.06
C ARG A 363 -6.97 7.25 22.16
N VAL A 364 -6.87 8.57 22.03
CA VAL A 364 -7.76 9.36 21.17
C VAL A 364 -7.69 8.88 19.72
N SER A 365 -6.48 8.72 19.17
CA SER A 365 -6.32 8.26 17.79
C SER A 365 -6.78 6.81 17.58
N ALA A 366 -6.54 5.92 18.54
CA ALA A 366 -6.98 4.53 18.46
C ALA A 366 -8.50 4.40 18.56
N ASP A 367 -9.17 5.19 19.40
CA ASP A 367 -10.63 5.20 19.52
C ASP A 367 -11.31 5.74 18.25
N GLU A 368 -10.73 6.78 17.64
CA GLU A 368 -11.19 7.30 16.35
C GLU A 368 -11.00 6.26 15.23
N LEU A 369 -9.83 5.64 15.15
CA LEU A 369 -9.55 4.58 14.17
C LEU A 369 -10.51 3.39 14.34
N ARG A 370 -10.85 3.02 15.57
CA ARG A 370 -11.86 1.99 15.85
C ARG A 370 -13.24 2.40 15.36
N ALA A 371 -13.67 3.64 15.61
CA ALA A 371 -14.97 4.12 15.15
C ALA A 371 -15.08 4.07 13.61
N ILE A 372 -14.03 4.48 12.88
CA ILE A 372 -13.96 4.37 11.43
C ILE A 372 -14.02 2.90 10.99
N ALA A 373 -13.27 2.01 11.65
CA ALA A 373 -13.24 0.59 11.31
C ALA A 373 -14.59 -0.11 11.54
N ASP A 374 -15.33 0.29 12.57
CA ASP A 374 -16.66 -0.24 12.88
C ASP A 374 -17.72 0.24 11.86
N ASP A 375 -17.59 1.47 11.36
CA ASP A 375 -18.48 2.05 10.35
C ASP A 375 -18.25 1.44 8.96
N VAL A 376 -16.99 1.38 8.51
CA VAL A 376 -16.62 0.88 7.18
C VAL A 376 -16.67 -0.65 7.10
N GLY A 377 -16.33 -1.35 8.18
CA GLY A 377 -16.41 -2.80 8.25
C GLY A 377 -15.33 -3.58 7.49
N ALA A 378 -14.33 -2.92 6.89
CA ALA A 378 -13.28 -3.58 6.12
C ALA A 378 -12.32 -4.43 7.00
N PRO A 379 -11.95 -5.66 6.58
CA PRO A 379 -11.06 -6.54 7.36
C PRO A 379 -9.70 -5.92 7.72
N LEU A 380 -9.07 -5.20 6.78
CA LEU A 380 -7.78 -4.51 7.01
C LEU A 380 -7.91 -3.41 8.07
N LEU A 381 -8.95 -2.58 7.99
CA LEU A 381 -9.23 -1.54 8.99
C LEU A 381 -9.42 -2.12 10.38
N ARG A 382 -10.15 -3.25 10.48
CA ARG A 382 -10.36 -3.96 11.73
C ARG A 382 -9.05 -4.44 12.34
N ALA A 383 -8.14 -4.99 11.53
CA ALA A 383 -6.82 -5.43 11.97
C ALA A 383 -5.97 -4.25 12.49
N MET A 384 -5.97 -3.13 11.76
CA MET A 384 -5.29 -1.88 12.15
C MET A 384 -5.85 -1.33 13.47
N ALA A 385 -7.17 -1.22 13.61
CA ALA A 385 -7.83 -0.69 14.80
C ALA A 385 -7.59 -1.58 16.03
N LEU A 386 -7.64 -2.90 15.88
CA LEU A 386 -7.33 -3.85 16.96
C LEU A 386 -5.86 -3.76 17.39
N HIS A 387 -4.94 -3.65 16.43
CA HIS A 387 -3.52 -3.49 16.72
C HIS A 387 -3.25 -2.18 17.47
N ALA A 388 -3.76 -1.05 16.97
CA ALA A 388 -3.65 0.25 17.62
C ALA A 388 -4.24 0.23 19.04
N THR A 389 -5.46 -0.29 19.20
CA THR A 389 -6.11 -0.41 20.51
C THR A 389 -5.27 -1.26 21.48
N GLY A 390 -4.75 -2.39 21.00
CA GLY A 390 -3.89 -3.26 21.79
C GLY A 390 -2.59 -2.59 22.23
N ALA A 391 -1.95 -1.84 21.33
CA ALA A 391 -0.74 -1.07 21.65
C ALA A 391 -0.98 -0.02 22.74
N VAL A 392 -2.11 0.71 22.68
CA VAL A 392 -2.48 1.67 23.73
C VAL A 392 -2.72 0.96 25.06
N LEU A 393 -3.43 -0.18 25.06
CA LEU A 393 -3.66 -0.95 26.29
C LEU A 393 -2.35 -1.45 26.91
N VAL A 394 -1.37 -1.88 26.10
CA VAL A 394 -0.02 -2.21 26.60
C VAL A 394 0.65 -0.97 27.21
N ALA A 395 0.58 0.19 26.57
CA ALA A 395 1.17 1.43 27.10
C ALA A 395 0.54 1.86 28.44
N GLU A 396 -0.76 1.65 28.60
CA GLU A 396 -1.53 1.92 29.82
C GLU A 396 -1.38 0.82 30.90
N GLN A 397 -0.70 -0.29 30.58
CA GLN A 397 -0.60 -1.49 31.43
C GLN A 397 -1.96 -2.11 31.77
N ASP A 398 -2.91 -2.05 30.83
CA ASP A 398 -4.24 -2.61 30.99
C ASP A 398 -4.23 -4.14 30.75
N PRO A 399 -4.76 -4.96 31.69
CA PRO A 399 -4.73 -6.41 31.58
C PRO A 399 -5.57 -6.98 30.41
N GLY A 400 -6.47 -6.17 29.83
CA GLY A 400 -7.28 -6.47 28.65
C GLY A 400 -6.48 -6.44 27.34
N ALA A 401 -5.24 -5.95 27.33
CA ALA A 401 -4.39 -5.89 26.15
C ALA A 401 -4.27 -7.24 25.42
N TRP A 402 -4.09 -8.33 26.18
CA TRP A 402 -3.88 -9.68 25.63
C TRP A 402 -5.02 -10.15 24.71
N GLU A 403 -6.28 -9.99 25.13
CA GLU A 403 -7.43 -10.47 24.35
C GLU A 403 -7.60 -9.66 23.05
N VAL A 404 -7.39 -8.35 23.12
CA VAL A 404 -7.44 -7.47 21.95
C VAL A 404 -6.31 -7.80 20.97
N LEU A 405 -5.08 -7.96 21.46
CA LEU A 405 -3.93 -8.29 20.63
C LEU A 405 -4.04 -9.68 20.00
N ARG A 406 -4.60 -10.67 20.71
CA ARG A 406 -4.86 -12.00 20.13
C ARG A 406 -5.83 -11.94 18.94
N ARG A 407 -6.84 -11.07 19.02
CA ARG A 407 -7.76 -10.81 17.90
C ARG A 407 -7.05 -10.06 16.77
N ALA A 408 -6.21 -9.07 17.08
CA ALA A 408 -5.40 -8.36 16.09
C ALA A 408 -4.47 -9.33 15.33
N TRP A 409 -3.78 -10.23 16.04
CA TRP A 409 -2.87 -11.20 15.46
C TRP A 409 -3.58 -12.14 14.48
N ARG A 410 -4.77 -12.64 14.86
CA ARG A 410 -5.59 -13.46 13.96
C ARG A 410 -6.02 -12.69 12.71
N ALA A 411 -6.46 -11.44 12.87
CA ALA A 411 -6.89 -10.62 11.75
C ALA A 411 -5.73 -10.37 10.75
N TRP A 412 -4.51 -10.10 11.24
CA TRP A 412 -3.34 -9.96 10.37
C TRP A 412 -2.91 -11.26 9.69
N GLN A 413 -3.06 -12.41 10.36
CA GLN A 413 -2.81 -13.71 9.71
C GLN A 413 -3.84 -14.03 8.63
N GLU A 414 -5.11 -13.71 8.84
CA GLU A 414 -6.16 -13.88 7.83
C GLU A 414 -5.94 -12.99 6.61
N LEU A 415 -5.20 -11.90 6.76
CA LEU A 415 -4.79 -11.00 5.68
C LEU A 415 -3.44 -11.39 5.06
N ASP A 416 -2.83 -12.48 5.53
CA ASP A 416 -1.49 -12.93 5.12
C ASP A 416 -0.45 -11.80 5.21
N ALA A 417 -0.47 -11.06 6.32
CA ALA A 417 0.44 -9.94 6.60
C ALA A 417 1.46 -10.31 7.68
N PRO A 418 2.52 -11.09 7.36
CA PRO A 418 3.43 -11.68 8.34
C PRO A 418 4.17 -10.64 9.20
N TYR A 419 4.58 -9.52 8.61
CA TYR A 419 5.27 -8.45 9.34
C TYR A 419 4.38 -7.84 10.43
N GLU A 420 3.15 -7.47 10.09
CA GLU A 420 2.20 -6.89 11.05
C GLU A 420 1.79 -7.91 12.13
N ALA A 421 1.61 -9.18 11.75
CA ALA A 421 1.35 -10.25 12.69
C ALA A 421 2.51 -10.43 13.70
N ALA A 422 3.76 -10.33 13.24
CA ALA A 422 4.94 -10.40 14.12
C ALA A 422 5.03 -9.19 15.06
N ARG A 423 4.70 -7.97 14.59
CA ARG A 423 4.63 -6.76 15.44
C ARG A 423 3.59 -6.90 16.56
N VAL A 424 2.42 -7.47 16.26
CA VAL A 424 1.42 -7.76 17.28
C VAL A 424 1.96 -8.76 18.32
N ARG A 425 2.72 -9.77 17.91
CA ARG A 425 3.34 -10.71 18.85
C ARG A 425 4.33 -10.05 19.79
N VAL A 426 5.08 -9.03 19.33
CA VAL A 426 5.92 -8.22 20.24
C VAL A 426 5.06 -7.57 21.33
N GLN A 427 3.93 -6.97 20.96
CA GLN A 427 3.01 -6.36 21.93
C GLN A 427 2.38 -7.40 22.87
N MET A 428 2.08 -8.60 22.36
CA MET A 428 1.59 -9.72 23.18
C MET A 428 2.65 -10.15 24.22
N GLY A 429 3.91 -10.26 23.81
CA GLY A 429 5.02 -10.55 24.74
C GLY A 429 5.18 -9.47 25.81
N LEU A 430 5.05 -8.19 25.46
CA LEU A 430 5.04 -7.10 26.44
C LEU A 430 3.86 -7.19 27.43
N ALA A 431 2.66 -7.53 26.95
CA ALA A 431 1.49 -7.77 27.80
C ALA A 431 1.71 -8.98 28.76
N CYS A 432 2.36 -10.05 28.28
CA CYS A 432 2.74 -11.19 29.12
C CYS A 432 3.71 -10.78 30.24
N LEU A 433 4.72 -9.96 29.95
CA LEU A 433 5.64 -9.43 30.97
C LEU A 433 4.90 -8.62 32.05
N GLN A 434 3.93 -7.79 31.66
CA GLN A 434 3.10 -7.02 32.60
C GLN A 434 2.26 -7.94 33.53
N ARG A 435 1.81 -9.08 32.99
CA ARG A 435 1.10 -10.14 33.73
C ARG A 435 2.03 -11.05 34.54
N ARG A 436 3.35 -10.82 34.51
CA ARG A 436 4.40 -11.63 35.14
C ARG A 436 4.43 -13.07 34.62
N ASP A 437 4.22 -13.23 33.31
CA ASP A 437 4.30 -14.50 32.59
C ASP A 437 5.49 -14.45 31.59
N PRO A 438 6.73 -14.61 32.07
CA PRO A 438 7.92 -14.47 31.24
C PRO A 438 8.08 -15.59 30.20
N ASP A 439 7.60 -16.80 30.49
CA ASP A 439 7.71 -17.95 29.60
C ASP A 439 6.84 -17.72 28.34
N SER A 440 5.59 -17.27 28.52
CA SER A 440 4.74 -16.89 27.39
C SER A 440 5.29 -15.69 26.64
N ALA A 441 5.93 -14.73 27.34
CA ALA A 441 6.54 -13.59 26.69
C ALA A 441 7.70 -14.01 25.76
N GLU A 442 8.58 -14.90 26.23
CA GLU A 442 9.68 -15.44 25.44
C GLU A 442 9.18 -16.18 24.20
N MET A 443 8.13 -16.99 24.34
CA MET A 443 7.50 -17.69 23.20
C MET A 443 7.01 -16.71 22.12
N GLU A 444 6.37 -15.60 22.51
CA GLU A 444 5.89 -14.61 21.55
C GLU A 444 7.03 -13.81 20.91
N PHE A 445 8.07 -13.47 21.68
CA PHE A 445 9.25 -12.80 21.14
C PHE A 445 10.02 -13.67 20.17
N ASP A 446 10.19 -14.96 20.43
CA ASP A 446 10.90 -15.87 19.52
C ASP A 446 10.13 -16.11 18.23
N ALA A 447 8.81 -16.24 18.31
CA ALA A 447 7.98 -16.33 17.11
C ALA A 447 8.04 -15.04 16.26
N ALA A 448 8.02 -13.86 16.90
CA ALA A 448 8.21 -12.59 16.19
C ALA A 448 9.62 -12.49 15.56
N ARG A 449 10.66 -12.92 16.30
CA ARG A 449 12.06 -12.92 15.85
C ARG A 449 12.25 -13.72 14.56
N LEU A 450 11.72 -14.94 14.52
CA LEU A 450 11.82 -15.82 13.33
C LEU A 450 11.25 -15.14 12.08
N VAL A 451 10.12 -14.45 12.21
CA VAL A 451 9.49 -13.73 11.09
C VAL A 451 10.34 -12.52 10.70
N PHE A 452 10.77 -11.69 11.66
CA PHE A 452 11.60 -10.52 11.36
C PHE A 452 12.94 -10.88 10.72
N GLU A 453 13.59 -11.95 11.17
CA GLU A 453 14.83 -12.46 10.56
C GLU A 453 14.59 -12.95 9.13
N GLY A 454 13.49 -13.68 8.89
CA GLY A 454 13.12 -14.15 7.55
C GLY A 454 12.81 -13.02 6.56
N LEU A 455 12.22 -11.92 7.05
CA LEU A 455 11.93 -10.73 6.24
C LEU A 455 13.13 -9.80 6.04
N GLY A 456 14.14 -9.88 6.92
CA GLY A 456 15.24 -8.91 6.96
C GLY A 456 14.88 -7.60 7.69
N ALA A 457 13.91 -7.64 8.61
CA ALA A 457 13.51 -6.50 9.45
C ALA A 457 14.53 -6.24 10.58
N ALA A 458 15.75 -5.84 10.21
CA ALA A 458 16.87 -5.70 11.14
C ALA A 458 16.59 -4.78 12.35
N PRO A 459 15.88 -3.64 12.21
CA PRO A 459 15.52 -2.80 13.35
C PRO A 459 14.67 -3.54 14.39
N ASP A 460 13.70 -4.35 13.97
CA ASP A 460 12.81 -5.10 14.86
C ASP A 460 13.53 -6.25 15.56
N VAL A 461 14.45 -6.93 14.86
CA VAL A 461 15.33 -7.93 15.48
C VAL A 461 16.16 -7.30 16.60
N LEU A 462 16.77 -6.13 16.35
CA LEU A 462 17.57 -5.42 17.36
C LEU A 462 16.71 -4.95 18.54
N ARG A 463 15.49 -4.47 18.28
CA ARG A 463 14.52 -4.10 19.30
C ARG A 463 14.18 -5.30 20.20
N LEU A 464 13.89 -6.46 19.62
CA LEU A 464 13.62 -7.69 20.37
C LEU A 464 14.83 -8.13 21.21
N GLN A 465 16.05 -8.04 20.68
CA GLN A 465 17.26 -8.34 21.47
C GLN A 465 17.37 -7.45 22.71
N THR A 466 16.95 -6.18 22.60
CA THR A 466 16.96 -5.24 23.73
C THR A 466 15.88 -5.59 24.75
N LEU A 467 14.69 -5.98 24.30
CA LEU A 467 13.56 -6.40 25.15
C LEU A 467 13.85 -7.72 25.88
N SER A 468 14.42 -8.71 25.20
CA SER A 468 14.82 -9.99 25.81
C SER A 468 16.02 -9.87 26.75
N ARG A 469 16.85 -8.82 26.61
CA ARG A 469 18.01 -8.53 27.48
C ARG A 469 17.68 -7.65 28.68
N ALA A 470 16.45 -7.15 28.82
CA ALA A 470 16.03 -6.49 30.05
C ALA A 470 16.29 -7.47 31.21
N PRO A 471 17.07 -7.07 32.23
CA PRO A 471 17.60 -8.03 33.20
C PRO A 471 16.45 -8.80 33.83
N ALA A 472 16.64 -10.11 33.97
CA ALA A 472 15.81 -11.05 34.70
C ALA A 472 15.70 -10.65 36.19
N THR A 473 15.13 -9.48 36.45
CA THR A 473 14.69 -9.01 37.76
C THR A 473 13.44 -9.76 38.19
N GLY A 474 12.88 -10.64 37.35
CA GLY A 474 11.76 -11.52 37.67
C GLY A 474 12.12 -12.70 38.59
N LEU A 475 13.37 -13.20 38.57
CA LEU A 475 13.80 -14.30 39.45
C LEU A 475 13.94 -13.85 40.90
N LEU A 476 14.41 -12.63 41.12
CA LEU A 476 14.70 -12.07 42.44
C LEU A 476 13.73 -10.93 42.75
N THR A 477 13.12 -10.95 43.94
CA THR A 477 12.34 -9.80 44.41
C THR A 477 13.21 -8.54 44.47
N ALA A 478 12.60 -7.34 44.43
CA ALA A 478 13.32 -6.07 44.51
C ALA A 478 14.30 -6.02 45.71
N ARG A 479 13.91 -6.61 46.84
CA ARG A 479 14.75 -6.72 48.03
C ARG A 479 15.91 -7.70 47.88
N GLU A 480 15.69 -8.84 47.23
CA GLU A 480 16.73 -9.83 46.94
C GLU A 480 17.75 -9.28 45.94
N ALA A 481 17.31 -8.54 44.91
CA ALA A 481 18.21 -7.86 43.98
C ALA A 481 19.08 -6.79 44.70
N GLN A 482 18.50 -6.04 45.64
CA GLN A 482 19.25 -5.07 46.45
C GLN A 482 20.30 -5.77 47.34
N VAL A 483 19.95 -6.90 47.96
CA VAL A 483 20.89 -7.71 48.75
C VAL A 483 22.00 -8.27 47.86
N LEU A 484 21.68 -8.79 46.67
CA LEU A 484 22.66 -9.34 45.72
C LEU A 484 23.67 -8.28 45.28
N ARG A 485 23.24 -7.05 45.00
CA ARG A 485 24.14 -5.94 44.64
C ARG A 485 25.19 -5.67 45.73
N LEU A 486 24.75 -5.54 46.98
CA LEU A 486 25.65 -5.30 48.11
C LEU A 486 26.55 -6.52 48.42
N VAL A 487 26.06 -7.73 48.18
CA VAL A 487 26.85 -8.96 48.28
C VAL A 487 27.97 -8.97 47.21
N ALA A 488 27.64 -8.55 46.00
CA ALA A 488 28.55 -8.53 44.86
C ALA A 488 29.61 -7.44 44.93
N THR A 489 29.39 -6.35 45.69
CA THR A 489 30.45 -5.38 46.05
C THR A 489 31.39 -5.87 47.15
N GLY A 490 31.23 -7.11 47.63
CA GLY A 490 32.10 -7.74 48.62
C GLY A 490 31.73 -7.47 50.08
N MET A 491 30.59 -6.82 50.36
CA MET A 491 30.14 -6.60 51.74
C MET A 491 29.86 -7.93 52.45
N THR A 492 30.04 -8.02 53.77
CA THR A 492 29.63 -9.19 54.56
C THR A 492 28.15 -9.15 54.91
N ASN A 493 27.52 -10.27 55.30
CA ASN A 493 26.10 -10.27 55.70
C ASN A 493 25.81 -9.26 56.84
N ARG A 494 26.76 -9.08 57.77
CA ARG A 494 26.70 -8.07 58.82
C ARG A 494 26.73 -6.64 58.28
N ALA A 495 27.56 -6.36 57.28
CA ALA A 495 27.63 -5.03 56.66
C ALA A 495 26.39 -4.72 55.82
N VAL A 496 25.89 -5.70 55.05
CA VAL A 496 24.61 -5.59 54.33
C VAL A 496 23.44 -5.38 55.29
N ALA A 497 23.45 -6.05 56.45
CA ALA A 497 22.45 -5.88 57.49
C ALA A 497 22.43 -4.46 58.06
N ALA A 498 23.61 -3.87 58.29
CA ALA A 498 23.74 -2.49 58.74
C ALA A 498 23.23 -1.50 57.67
N GLU A 499 23.64 -1.67 56.41
CA GLU A 499 23.25 -0.81 55.28
C GLU A 499 21.74 -0.82 55.02
N LEU A 500 21.13 -2.00 55.14
CA LEU A 500 19.72 -2.21 54.83
C LEU A 500 18.80 -2.13 56.05
N PHE A 501 19.33 -1.81 57.23
CA PHE A 501 18.61 -1.79 58.52
C PHE A 501 17.88 -3.11 58.80
N LEU A 502 18.55 -4.25 58.57
CA LEU A 502 18.02 -5.60 58.80
C LEU A 502 18.83 -6.35 59.87
N SER A 503 18.31 -7.48 60.35
CA SER A 503 19.13 -8.43 61.11
C SER A 503 20.05 -9.23 60.18
N GLU A 504 21.24 -9.60 60.66
CA GLU A 504 22.17 -10.47 59.93
C GLU A 504 21.53 -11.81 59.53
N LYS A 505 20.65 -12.35 60.39
CA LYS A 505 19.87 -13.56 60.11
C LYS A 505 18.91 -13.37 58.93
N THR A 506 18.30 -12.20 58.80
CA THR A 506 17.42 -11.85 57.68
C THR A 506 18.20 -11.78 56.38
N VAL A 507 19.38 -11.16 56.40
CA VAL A 507 20.27 -11.11 55.22
C VAL A 507 20.74 -12.51 54.82
N ALA A 508 21.15 -13.34 55.79
CA ALA A 508 21.56 -14.73 55.51
C ALA A 508 20.44 -15.53 54.82
N ARG A 509 19.19 -15.35 55.26
CA ARG A 509 18.02 -15.96 54.62
C ARG A 509 17.82 -15.44 53.18
N HIS A 510 17.95 -14.13 52.94
CA HIS A 510 17.87 -13.59 51.58
C HIS A 510 18.98 -14.15 50.69
N VAL A 511 20.23 -14.22 51.16
CA VAL A 511 21.35 -14.79 50.40
C VAL A 511 21.11 -16.25 50.05
N SER A 512 20.59 -17.06 50.99
CA SER A 512 20.23 -18.45 50.71
C SER A 512 19.12 -18.57 49.65
N ASN A 513 18.08 -17.74 49.73
CA ASN A 513 17.01 -17.72 48.73
C ASN A 513 17.52 -17.29 47.35
N ILE A 514 18.42 -16.30 47.31
CA ILE A 514 19.07 -15.85 46.09
C ILE A 514 19.85 -17.01 45.46
N PHE A 515 20.65 -17.73 46.24
CA PHE A 515 21.42 -18.87 45.73
C PHE A 515 20.52 -19.94 45.11
N THR A 516 19.45 -20.32 45.81
CA THR A 516 18.45 -21.26 45.30
C THR A 516 17.80 -20.76 44.01
N LYS A 517 17.39 -19.49 43.96
CA LYS A 517 16.71 -18.90 42.80
C LYS A 517 17.63 -18.72 41.58
N LEU A 518 18.92 -18.48 41.82
CA LEU A 518 19.92 -18.32 40.79
C LEU A 518 20.59 -19.65 40.38
N GLY A 519 20.28 -20.76 41.06
CA GLY A 519 20.92 -22.06 40.81
C GLY A 519 22.43 -22.09 41.13
N VAL A 520 22.91 -21.18 41.99
CA VAL A 520 24.33 -21.07 42.36
C VAL A 520 24.57 -21.58 43.77
N SER A 521 25.74 -22.14 44.02
CA SER A 521 26.08 -22.77 45.30
C SER A 521 27.02 -21.93 46.19
N SER A 522 27.52 -20.79 45.69
CA SER A 522 28.51 -20.00 46.41
C SER A 522 28.33 -18.50 46.20
N ARG A 523 28.86 -17.73 47.16
CA ARG A 523 28.90 -16.26 47.09
C ARG A 523 29.67 -15.77 45.87
N ALA A 524 30.80 -16.42 45.55
CA ALA A 524 31.58 -16.08 44.37
C ALA A 524 30.80 -16.31 43.07
N ALA A 525 30.06 -17.42 42.97
CA ALA A 525 29.19 -17.68 41.83
C ALA A 525 28.02 -16.68 41.72
N ALA A 526 27.43 -16.28 42.85
CA ALA A 526 26.40 -15.22 42.86
C ALA A 526 26.95 -13.84 42.45
N THR A 527 28.19 -13.51 42.86
CA THR A 527 28.88 -12.30 42.42
C THR A 527 29.18 -12.33 40.93
N ALA A 528 29.70 -13.45 40.41
CA ALA A 528 29.93 -13.65 38.98
C ALA A 528 28.63 -13.48 38.18
N TYR A 529 27.56 -14.12 38.62
CA TYR A 529 26.22 -13.96 38.04
C TYR A 529 25.80 -12.49 38.01
N ALA A 530 26.01 -11.74 39.09
CA ALA A 530 25.64 -10.33 39.17
C ALA A 530 26.42 -9.46 38.17
N TYR A 531 27.71 -9.74 37.93
CA TYR A 531 28.52 -9.05 36.92
C TYR A 531 28.14 -9.46 35.49
N GLU A 532 27.99 -10.76 35.22
CA GLU A 532 27.60 -11.30 33.91
C GLU A 532 26.25 -10.73 33.44
N HIS A 533 25.32 -10.54 34.38
CA HIS A 533 23.98 -10.02 34.11
C HIS A 533 23.86 -8.50 34.37
N ARG A 534 24.99 -7.80 34.55
CA ARG A 534 25.08 -6.34 34.76
C ARG A 534 24.16 -5.79 35.85
N LEU A 535 24.01 -6.54 36.94
CA LEU A 535 23.29 -6.10 38.14
C LEU A 535 24.16 -5.17 39.01
N VAL A 536 25.48 -5.18 38.82
CA VAL A 536 26.49 -4.31 39.46
C VAL A 536 27.60 -3.95 38.48
#